data_AF-A0A1A5YCZ0-F1
#
_entry.id   AF-A0A1A5YCZ0-F1
#
_cell.length_a   1.000
_cell.length_b   1.000
_cell.length_c   1.000
_cell.angle_alpha   90.00
_cell.angle_beta   90.00
_cell.angle_gamma   90.00
#
_symmetry.space_group_name_H-M   'P 1'
#
loop_
_entity.id
_entity.type
_entity.pdbx_description
1 polymer ?
#
loop_
_entity_poly.entity_id
_entity_poly.type
_entity_poly.pdbx_seq_one_letter_code
_entity_poly.pdbx_strand_id
1 'polypeptide(L)' 'MTLCACREGIERLRSMMELAFEQHESFTDPSVLAASQKLDDALVQYRKCPHFDICNTYGSSSCSTTGTEKPKTVAKRMVG' A
#
# COMPACT_ATOMS: atom_id res chain seq x y z
N MET A 1 -11.82 10.85 -10.61
CA MET A 1 -10.54 10.43 -10.01
C MET A 1 -10.85 9.69 -8.72
N THR A 2 -10.32 8.48 -8.52
CA THR A 2 -10.49 7.73 -7.27
C THR A 2 -9.69 8.42 -6.16
N LEU A 3 -10.29 8.62 -4.98
CA LEU A 3 -9.68 9.39 -3.88
C LEU A 3 -8.31 8.86 -3.45
N CYS A 4 -8.08 7.55 -3.62
CA CYS A 4 -6.86 6.84 -3.21
C CYS A 4 -6.06 6.30 -4.39
N ALA A 5 -6.04 6.99 -5.54
CA ALA A 5 -5.30 6.56 -6.72
C ALA A 5 -3.82 6.22 -6.44
N CYS A 6 -3.15 6.94 -5.53
CA CYS A 6 -1.79 6.61 -5.12
C CYS A 6 -1.69 5.25 -4.40
N ARG A 7 -2.69 4.90 -3.58
CA ARG A 7 -2.75 3.63 -2.86
C ARG A 7 -3.00 2.48 -3.83
N GLU A 8 -3.88 2.67 -4.82
CA GLU A 8 -4.09 1.70 -5.90
C GLU A 8 -2.78 1.42 -6.67
N GLY A 9 -1.97 2.46 -6.90
CA GLY A 9 -0.63 2.32 -7.48
C GLY A 9 0.30 1.43 -6.65
N ILE A 10 0.30 1.59 -5.32
CA ILE A 10 1.07 0.74 -4.41
C ILE A 10 0.60 -0.72 -4.46
N GLU A 11 -0.71 -0.97 -4.43
CA GLU A 11 -1.21 -2.36 -4.47
C GLU A 11 -0.82 -3.05 -5.79
N ARG A 12 -0.83 -2.32 -6.93
CA ARG A 12 -0.31 -2.87 -8.19
C ARG A 12 1.18 -3.20 -8.11
N LEU A 13 1.98 -2.34 -7.48
CA LEU A 13 3.42 -2.57 -7.31
C LEU A 13 3.69 -3.78 -6.41
N ARG A 14 2.88 -4.00 -5.36
CA ARG A 14 2.95 -5.20 -4.53
C ARG A 14 2.67 -6.46 -5.33
N SER A 15 1.59 -6.47 -6.13
CA SER A 15 1.30 -7.62 -6.99
C SER A 15 2.41 -7.88 -8.00
N MET A 16 3.05 -6.84 -8.56
CA MET A 16 4.20 -7.03 -9.44
C MET A 16 5.42 -7.59 -8.71
N MET A 17 5.67 -7.20 -7.46
CA MET A 17 6.75 -7.77 -6.65
C MET A 17 6.47 -9.24 -6.31
N GLU A 18 5.24 -9.57 -5.92
CA GLU A 18 4.81 -10.94 -5.66
C GLU A 18 4.97 -11.82 -6.91
N LEU A 19 4.50 -11.36 -8.06
CA LEU A 19 4.66 -12.07 -9.34
C LEU A 19 6.13 -12.24 -9.74
N ALA A 20 6.97 -11.21 -9.54
CA ALA A 20 8.39 -11.32 -9.81
C ALA A 20 9.04 -12.36 -8.89
N PHE A 21 8.65 -12.40 -7.62
CA PHE A 21 9.15 -13.40 -6.69
C PHE A 21 8.67 -14.81 -7.06
N GLU A 22 7.40 -14.99 -7.43
CA GLU A 22 6.87 -16.28 -7.87
C GLU A 22 7.57 -16.82 -9.12
N GLN A 23 7.99 -15.94 -10.04
CA GLN A 23 8.68 -16.34 -11.28
C GLN A 23 10.15 -16.73 -11.06
N HIS A 24 10.84 -16.03 -10.16
CA HIS A 24 12.28 -16.19 -9.97
C HIS A 24 12.63 -17.01 -8.71
N GLU A 25 11.69 -17.17 -7.78
CA GLU A 25 11.84 -17.81 -6.47
C GLU A 25 13.06 -17.29 -5.66
N SER A 26 13.49 -16.05 -5.95
CA SER A 26 14.70 -15.46 -5.37
C SER A 26 14.51 -13.99 -5.07
N PHE A 27 14.71 -13.62 -3.81
CA PHE A 27 14.69 -12.22 -3.36
C PHE A 27 15.89 -11.39 -3.85
N THR A 28 16.94 -12.05 -4.33
CA THR A 28 18.15 -11.38 -4.84
C THR A 28 18.18 -11.29 -6.37
N ASP A 29 17.16 -11.81 -7.06
CA ASP A 29 17.03 -11.64 -8.50
C ASP A 29 16.92 -10.15 -8.85
N PRO A 30 17.65 -9.66 -9.88
CA PRO A 30 17.59 -8.27 -10.30
C PRO A 30 16.17 -7.75 -10.58
N SER A 31 15.26 -8.60 -11.07
CA SER A 31 13.88 -8.25 -11.38
C SER A 31 13.06 -8.05 -10.09
N VAL A 32 13.26 -8.92 -9.10
CA VAL A 32 12.62 -8.81 -7.78
C VAL A 32 13.15 -7.60 -7.02
N LEU A 33 14.47 -7.36 -7.07
CA LEU A 33 15.09 -6.16 -6.49
C LEU A 33 14.59 -4.87 -7.15
N ALA A 34 14.47 -4.84 -8.48
CA ALA A 34 13.92 -3.69 -9.20
C ALA A 34 12.44 -3.45 -8.86
N ALA A 35 11.64 -4.50 -8.71
CA ALA A 35 10.25 -4.39 -8.28
C ALA A 35 10.15 -3.87 -6.84
N SER A 36 11.00 -4.36 -5.93
CA SER A 36 11.10 -3.88 -4.54
C SER A 36 11.45 -2.40 -4.49
N GLN A 37 12.48 -1.98 -5.22
CA GLN A 37 12.90 -0.57 -5.25
C GLN A 37 11.77 0.36 -5.71
N LYS A 38 11.05 -0.03 -6.77
CA LYS A 38 9.89 0.75 -7.25
C LYS A 38 8.76 0.82 -6.22
N LEU A 39 8.54 -0.27 -5.48
CA LEU A 39 7.56 -0.30 -4.41
C LEU A 39 7.97 0.63 -3.25
N ASP A 40 9.25 0.60 -2.85
CA ASP A 40 9.78 1.47 -1.80
C ASP A 40 9.67 2.95 -2.19
N ASP A 41 10.04 3.30 -3.43
CA ASP A 41 9.91 4.66 -3.95
C ASP A 41 8.45 5.12 -3.95
N ALA A 42 7.52 4.26 -4.35
CA ALA A 42 6.09 4.56 -4.34
C ALA A 42 5.55 4.72 -2.91
N LEU A 43 6.02 3.94 -1.93
CA LEU A 43 5.65 4.08 -0.53
C LEU A 43 6.12 5.42 0.06
N VAL A 44 7.31 5.88 -0.33
CA VAL A 44 7.83 7.21 0.05
C VAL A 44 6.96 8.31 -0.56
N GLN A 45 6.59 8.18 -1.84
CA GLN A 45 5.73 9.14 -2.52
C GLN A 45 4.29 9.14 -1.97
N TYR A 46 3.78 7.98 -1.55
CA TYR A 46 2.43 7.85 -1.01
C TYR A 46 2.21 8.68 0.25
N ARG A 47 3.23 8.82 1.10
CA ARG A 47 3.18 9.72 2.26
C ARG A 47 2.98 11.19 1.89
N LYS A 48 3.23 11.55 0.63
CA LYS A 48 3.03 12.89 0.07
C LYS A 48 1.72 13.00 -0.71
N CYS A 49 0.95 11.92 -0.85
CA CYS A 49 -0.28 11.96 -1.63
C CYS A 49 -1.40 12.69 -0.90
N PRO A 50 -2.28 13.39 -1.66
CA PRO A 50 -3.51 13.92 -1.12
C PRO A 50 -4.31 12.80 -0.46
N HIS A 51 -4.92 13.10 0.69
CA HIS A 51 -5.73 12.13 1.45
C HIS A 51 -4.97 10.90 1.97
N PHE A 52 -3.64 10.98 2.13
CA PHE A 52 -2.82 9.91 2.73
C PHE A 52 -3.44 9.35 4.00
N ASP A 53 -3.82 10.21 4.96
CA ASP A 53 -4.37 9.76 6.25
C ASP A 53 -5.66 8.95 6.06
N ILE A 54 -6.58 9.43 5.23
CA ILE A 54 -7.87 8.76 4.97
C ILE A 54 -7.63 7.41 4.28
N CYS A 55 -6.82 7.42 3.22
CA CYS A 55 -6.51 6.22 2.44
C CYS A 55 -5.71 5.19 3.25
N ASN A 56 -4.85 5.63 4.17
CA ASN A 56 -4.06 4.76 5.03
C ASN A 56 -4.91 4.14 6.15
N THR A 57 -5.85 4.90 6.71
CA THR A 57 -6.73 4.42 7.79
C THR A 57 -7.85 3.53 7.27
N TYR A 58 -8.53 3.92 6.21
CA TYR A 58 -9.77 3.26 5.77
C TYR A 58 -9.60 2.39 4.52
N GLY A 59 -8.50 2.56 3.78
CA GLY A 59 -8.22 1.83 2.57
C GLY A 59 -9.00 2.30 1.34
N SER A 60 -8.82 1.59 0.22
CA SER A 60 -9.41 1.93 -1.08
C SER A 60 -10.94 1.77 -1.14
N SER A 61 -11.54 0.97 -0.25
CA SER A 61 -12.96 0.59 -0.31
C SER A 61 -13.94 1.64 0.24
N SER A 62 -13.46 2.63 0.96
CA SER A 62 -14.28 3.53 1.81
C SER A 62 -14.14 5.00 1.43
N CYS A 63 -13.41 5.28 0.35
CA CYS A 63 -13.22 6.64 -0.13
C CYS A 63 -14.31 7.10 -1.12
N SER A 64 -15.53 6.62 -0.88
CA SER A 64 -16.75 7.18 -1.46
C SER A 64 -17.41 8.01 -0.37
N THR A 65 -17.43 9.32 -0.60
CA THR A 65 -18.16 10.30 0.20
C THR A 65 -19.58 9.83 0.52
N THR A 66 -19.82 9.39 1.75
CA THR A 66 -20.98 9.69 2.61
C THR A 66 -20.92 8.83 3.88
N GLY A 67 -20.76 9.46 5.04
CA GLY A 67 -21.27 8.97 6.32
C GLY A 67 -20.64 7.70 6.93
N THR A 68 -19.88 7.91 8.00
CA THR A 68 -19.92 7.04 9.19
C THR A 68 -19.41 5.60 9.04
N GLU A 69 -18.09 5.39 8.96
CA GLU A 69 -17.52 4.08 9.34
C GLU A 69 -16.36 4.24 10.34
N LYS A 70 -16.50 3.51 11.46
CA LYS A 70 -15.72 3.61 12.70
C LYS A 70 -14.22 3.34 12.47
N PRO A 71 -13.35 3.92 13.32
CA PRO A 71 -11.91 3.63 13.29
C PRO A 71 -11.67 2.13 13.56
N LYS A 72 -10.86 1.48 12.71
CA LYS A 72 -10.26 0.19 13.03
C LYS A 72 -9.33 0.39 14.22
N THR A 73 -9.77 -0.07 15.38
CA THR A 73 -8.99 -0.11 16.62
C THR A 73 -7.66 -0.80 16.35
N VAL A 74 -6.56 -0.04 16.32
CA VAL A 74 -5.22 -0.60 16.42
C VAL A 74 -5.14 -1.27 17.78
N ALA A 75 -5.18 -2.60 17.79
CA ALA A 75 -4.94 -3.40 18.97
C ALA A 75 -3.50 -3.13 19.44
N LYS A 76 -3.38 -2.26 20.42
CA LYS A 76 -2.14 -1.97 21.13
C LYS A 76 -1.81 -3.22 21.96
N ARG A 77 -0.94 -4.11 21.45
CA ARG A 77 -0.32 -5.14 22.28
C ARG A 77 0.51 -4.42 23.34
N MET A 78 -0.04 -4.31 24.55
CA MET A 78 0.73 -4.03 25.76
C MET A 78 1.54 -5.29 26.08
N VAL A 79 2.87 -5.15 26.08
CA VAL A 79 3.78 -6.07 26.74
C VAL A 79 3.84 -5.63 28.20
N GLY A 80 3.45 -6.53 29.11
CA GLY A 80 3.62 -6.46 30.55
C GLY A 80 3.71 -7.88 31.07
#